data_AF-A0A9X6XVB4-F1
#
_entry.id   AF-A0A9X6XVB4-F1
#
_cell.length_a   1.000
_cell.length_b   1.000
_cell.length_c   1.000
_cell.angle_alpha   90.00
_cell.angle_beta   90.00
_cell.angle_gamma   90.00
#
_symmetry.space_group_name_H-M   'P 1'
#
loop_
_entity.id
_entity.type
_entity.pdbx_description
1 polymer ?
#
loop_
_entity_poly.entity_id
_entity_poly.type
_entity_poly.pdbx_seq_one_letter_code
_entity_poly.pdbx_strand_id
1 'polypeptide(L)'
;STDFNMDNYYDEVCNPLYYETESFVIAMRSTADIIMHIINRTMKLGIESSKVNLSTVYKHPKTTKTIKNILHRYTHNRDSALWNFFYQFRNEIVHEKSITQTLPITINFFNGPQPLAYFEINGQKQNVVIYLETALNFLKRFVIHLFEQIEITVEHNFS
;
A
#
# COMPACT_ATOMS: atom_id res chain seq x y z
N SER A 1 -35.70 -23.33 -1.45
CA SER A 1 -35.71 -22.13 -0.63
C SER A 1 -34.34 -21.99 0.02
N THR A 2 -33.38 -21.44 -0.72
CA THR A 2 -32.10 -21.03 -0.17
C THR A 2 -32.26 -19.57 0.26
N ASP A 3 -32.89 -19.37 1.41
CA ASP A 3 -32.66 -18.14 2.19
C ASP A 3 -31.21 -18.22 2.66
N PHE A 4 -30.27 -17.89 1.76
CA PHE A 4 -28.96 -17.42 2.18
C PHE A 4 -29.27 -16.15 2.97
N ASN A 5 -29.17 -16.25 4.29
CA ASN A 5 -29.40 -15.14 5.18
C ASN A 5 -28.28 -14.12 4.90
N MET A 6 -28.52 -13.24 3.92
CA MET A 6 -27.53 -12.31 3.36
C MET A 6 -26.91 -11.44 4.45
N ASP A 7 -27.67 -11.16 5.51
CA ASP A 7 -27.22 -10.44 6.69
C ASP A 7 -26.14 -11.23 7.46
N ASN A 8 -26.35 -12.53 7.71
CA ASN A 8 -25.32 -13.37 8.34
C ASN A 8 -24.06 -13.46 7.48
N TYR A 9 -24.20 -13.56 6.16
CA TYR A 9 -23.04 -13.65 5.28
C TYR A 9 -22.24 -12.35 5.23
N TYR A 10 -22.92 -11.20 5.25
CA TYR A 10 -22.27 -9.90 5.32
C TYR A 10 -21.46 -9.76 6.60
N ASP A 11 -22.04 -10.12 7.74
CA ASP A 11 -21.39 -10.01 9.04
C ASP A 11 -20.26 -11.04 9.25
N GLU A 12 -20.44 -12.28 8.78
CA GLU A 12 -19.47 -13.36 8.98
C GLU A 12 -18.31 -13.36 7.98
N VAL A 13 -18.51 -12.80 6.78
CA VAL A 13 -17.52 -12.89 5.68
C VAL A 13 -17.10 -11.53 5.15
N CYS A 14 -18.04 -10.66 4.79
CA CYS A 14 -17.71 -9.37 4.20
C CYS A 14 -16.98 -8.47 5.21
N ASN A 15 -17.57 -8.27 6.39
CA ASN A 15 -17.04 -7.39 7.43
C ASN A 15 -15.61 -7.79 7.87
N PRO A 16 -15.31 -9.06 8.17
CA PRO A 16 -13.93 -9.47 8.44
C PRO A 16 -12.98 -9.21 7.27
N LEU A 17 -13.38 -9.52 6.03
CA LEU A 17 -12.56 -9.26 4.85
C LEU A 17 -12.22 -7.77 4.68
N TYR A 18 -13.17 -6.89 5.00
CA TYR A 18 -12.94 -5.44 5.03
C TYR A 18 -11.84 -5.06 6.01
N TYR A 19 -11.95 -5.47 7.28
CA TYR A 19 -10.99 -5.10 8.32
C TYR A 19 -9.59 -5.72 8.09
N GLU A 20 -9.54 -6.93 7.55
CA GLU A 20 -8.27 -7.56 7.19
C GLU A 20 -7.60 -6.84 5.99
N THR A 21 -8.40 -6.43 5.00
CA THR A 21 -7.90 -5.62 3.87
C THR A 21 -7.41 -4.26 4.36
N GLU A 22 -8.13 -3.61 5.28
CA GLU A 22 -7.73 -2.35 5.90
C GLU A 22 -6.39 -2.49 6.63
N SER A 23 -6.29 -3.49 7.51
CA SER A 23 -5.07 -3.80 8.27
C SER A 23 -3.90 -4.08 7.34
N PHE A 24 -4.13 -4.81 6.26
CA PHE A 24 -3.13 -5.11 5.24
C PHE A 24 -2.64 -3.83 4.54
N VAL A 25 -3.54 -2.94 4.12
CA VAL A 25 -3.18 -1.66 3.47
C VAL A 25 -2.40 -0.75 4.42
N ILE A 26 -2.82 -0.68 5.69
CA ILE A 26 -2.09 0.06 6.73
C ILE A 26 -0.67 -0.49 6.88
N ALA A 27 -0.52 -1.81 7.02
CA ALA A 27 0.78 -2.45 7.19
C ALA A 27 1.73 -2.21 6.00
N MET A 28 1.23 -2.27 4.76
CA MET A 28 2.01 -1.95 3.58
C MET A 28 2.51 -0.51 3.58
N ARG A 29 1.65 0.44 3.96
CA ARG A 29 2.03 1.86 4.04
C ARG A 29 3.06 2.11 5.13
N SER A 30 2.86 1.52 6.31
CA SER A 30 3.82 1.58 7.42
C SER A 30 5.18 1.01 7.02
N THR A 31 5.20 -0.05 6.21
CA THR A 31 6.45 -0.62 5.67
C THR A 31 7.19 0.42 4.82
N ALA A 32 6.49 1.13 3.93
CA ALA A 32 7.10 2.20 3.13
C ALA A 32 7.62 3.37 3.99
N ASP A 33 6.93 3.73 5.08
CA ASP A 33 7.41 4.75 6.03
C ASP A 33 8.67 4.30 6.77
N ILE A 34 8.70 3.07 7.27
CA ILE A 34 9.87 2.50 7.93
C ILE A 34 11.09 2.57 7.00
N ILE A 35 10.93 2.26 5.71
CA ILE A 35 12.03 2.38 4.74
C ILE A 35 12.54 3.82 4.63
N MET A 36 11.66 4.82 4.69
CA MET A 36 12.09 6.23 4.67
C MET A 36 12.95 6.57 5.89
N HIS A 37 12.61 6.01 7.05
CA HIS A 37 13.45 6.13 8.25
C HIS A 37 14.79 5.43 8.10
N ILE A 38 14.82 4.24 7.51
CA ILE A 38 16.07 3.53 7.23
C ILE A 38 16.96 4.38 6.32
N ILE A 39 16.43 4.89 5.20
CA ILE A 39 17.17 5.77 4.29
C ILE A 39 17.70 7.01 5.01
N ASN A 40 16.86 7.67 5.83
CA ASN A 40 17.29 8.82 6.62
C ASN A 40 18.50 8.51 7.50
N ARG A 41 18.55 7.31 8.11
CA ARG A 41 19.65 6.86 8.96
C ARG A 41 20.87 6.44 8.15
N THR A 42 20.72 5.57 7.16
CA THR A 42 21.83 4.98 6.41
C THR A 42 22.56 6.01 5.56
N MET A 43 21.83 6.98 5.02
CA MET A 43 22.41 8.09 4.24
C MET A 43 22.77 9.31 5.09
N LYS A 44 22.57 9.26 6.41
CA LYS A 44 22.83 10.38 7.35
C LYS A 44 22.18 11.69 6.87
N LEU A 45 20.91 11.63 6.45
CA LEU A 45 20.21 12.81 5.92
C LEU A 45 19.98 13.85 7.02
N GLY A 46 19.79 13.41 8.27
CA GLY A 46 19.61 14.31 9.42
C GLY A 46 18.20 14.90 9.51
N ILE A 47 17.21 14.25 8.89
CA ILE A 47 15.80 14.63 9.00
C ILE A 47 15.32 14.21 10.39
N GLU A 48 14.66 15.12 11.10
CA GLU A 48 14.01 14.84 12.38
C GLU A 48 12.99 13.70 12.22
N SER A 49 12.99 12.71 13.12
CA SER A 49 12.14 11.51 13.00
C SER A 49 10.67 11.82 12.74
N SER A 50 10.11 12.84 13.40
CA SER A 50 8.72 13.29 13.23
C SER A 50 8.39 13.82 11.82
N LYS A 51 9.41 14.21 11.05
CA LYS A 51 9.31 14.82 9.73
C LYS A 51 9.76 13.89 8.60
N VAL A 52 10.17 12.66 8.93
CA VAL A 52 10.56 11.67 7.92
C VAL A 52 9.32 11.20 7.18
N ASN A 53 9.29 11.44 5.88
CA ASN A 53 8.29 10.91 4.96
C ASN A 53 8.89 10.86 3.56
N LEU A 54 8.14 10.28 2.62
CA LEU A 54 8.61 10.13 1.25
C LEU A 54 9.00 11.47 0.60
N SER A 55 8.22 12.53 0.82
CA SER A 55 8.47 13.84 0.21
C SER A 55 9.76 14.46 0.74
N THR A 56 9.98 14.40 2.05
CA THR A 56 11.17 14.98 2.68
C THR A 56 12.42 14.20 2.31
N VAL A 57 12.37 12.87 2.29
CA VAL A 57 13.48 12.01 1.83
C VAL A 57 13.77 12.23 0.34
N TYR A 58 12.75 12.25 -0.51
CA TYR A 58 12.90 12.44 -1.96
C TYR A 58 13.53 13.79 -2.30
N LYS A 59 13.10 14.87 -1.64
CA LYS A 59 13.60 16.23 -1.91
C LYS A 59 14.95 16.51 -1.28
N HIS A 60 15.43 15.68 -0.35
CA HIS A 60 16.64 15.97 0.39
C HIS A 60 17.88 16.02 -0.54
N PRO A 61 18.78 17.02 -0.38
CA PRO A 61 19.95 17.18 -1.24
C PRO A 61 20.89 15.98 -1.23
N LYS A 62 21.07 15.36 -0.05
CA LYS A 62 21.96 14.20 0.14
C LYS A 62 21.37 12.87 -0.36
N THR A 63 20.09 12.82 -0.73
CA THR A 63 19.50 11.59 -1.28
C THR A 63 20.07 11.35 -2.67
N THR A 64 20.57 10.15 -2.92
CA THR A 64 21.22 9.77 -4.18
C THR A 64 20.24 9.82 -5.34
N LYS A 65 20.76 10.07 -6.54
CA LYS A 65 19.95 10.07 -7.76
C LYS A 65 19.25 8.73 -7.97
N THR A 66 19.90 7.61 -7.64
CA THR A 66 19.31 6.27 -7.79
C THR A 66 18.12 6.07 -6.86
N ILE A 67 18.24 6.42 -5.57
CA ILE A 67 17.11 6.36 -4.64
C ILE A 67 15.99 7.29 -5.10
N LYS A 68 16.29 8.53 -5.52
CA LYS A 68 15.29 9.45 -6.08
C LYS A 68 14.55 8.84 -7.27
N ASN A 69 15.27 8.18 -8.18
CA ASN A 69 14.67 7.52 -9.34
C ASN A 69 13.78 6.35 -8.95
N ILE A 70 14.17 5.54 -7.95
CA ILE A 70 13.34 4.45 -7.43
C ILE A 70 12.08 5.03 -6.81
N LEU A 71 12.21 5.98 -5.87
CA LEU A 71 11.06 6.65 -5.25
C LEU A 71 10.12 7.20 -6.32
N HIS A 72 10.64 7.96 -7.28
CA HIS A 72 9.85 8.48 -8.39
C HIS A 72 9.13 7.38 -9.19
N ARG A 73 9.84 6.34 -9.62
CA ARG A 73 9.26 5.24 -10.43
C ARG A 73 8.06 4.60 -9.73
N TYR A 74 8.15 4.38 -8.43
CA TYR A 74 7.13 3.65 -7.69
C TYR A 74 6.01 4.54 -7.12
N THR A 75 6.28 5.83 -6.91
CA THR A 75 5.37 6.68 -6.13
C THR A 75 4.89 7.94 -6.84
N HIS A 76 5.22 8.14 -8.12
CA HIS A 76 4.74 9.30 -8.87
C HIS A 76 3.30 9.10 -9.36
N ASN A 77 2.44 10.09 -9.10
CA ASN A 77 0.97 10.01 -9.20
C ASN A 77 0.40 9.68 -10.58
N ARG A 78 1.17 9.83 -11.66
CA ARG A 78 0.67 9.51 -13.02
C ARG A 78 0.86 8.06 -13.42
N ASP A 79 1.81 7.35 -12.81
CA ASP A 79 2.24 6.03 -13.27
C ASP A 79 1.90 4.89 -12.29
N SER A 80 1.61 5.20 -11.01
CA SER A 80 1.38 4.19 -9.97
C SER A 80 -0.03 4.30 -9.36
N ALA A 81 -1.00 3.67 -10.02
CA ALA A 81 -2.37 3.54 -9.51
C ALA A 81 -2.42 2.92 -8.09
N LEU A 82 -1.50 2.01 -7.79
CA LEU A 82 -1.37 1.38 -6.47
C LEU A 82 -0.82 2.32 -5.40
N TRP A 83 0.17 3.16 -5.73
CA TRP A 83 0.68 4.13 -4.76
C TRP A 83 -0.37 5.19 -4.43
N ASN A 84 -1.09 5.69 -5.45
CA ASN A 84 -2.20 6.60 -5.24
C ASN A 84 -3.27 5.98 -4.35
N PHE A 85 -3.57 4.70 -4.56
CA PHE A 85 -4.47 3.96 -3.69
C PHE A 85 -3.97 3.93 -2.24
N PHE A 86 -2.70 3.55 -1.98
CA PHE A 86 -2.17 3.57 -0.61
C PHE A 86 -2.17 4.97 0.02
N TYR A 87 -1.97 6.01 -0.78
CA TYR A 87 -1.96 7.39 -0.32
C TYR A 87 -3.37 7.91 0.00
N GLN A 88 -4.35 7.62 -0.86
CA GLN A 88 -5.76 7.96 -0.66
C GLN A 88 -6.35 7.21 0.53
N PHE A 89 -6.11 5.89 0.61
CA PHE A 89 -6.62 5.05 1.70
C PHE A 89 -6.11 5.49 3.07
N ARG A 90 -4.86 5.93 3.19
CA ARG A 90 -4.34 6.49 4.44
C ARG A 90 -5.16 7.71 4.88
N ASN A 91 -5.42 8.65 3.98
CA ASN A 91 -6.14 9.85 4.37
C ASN A 91 -7.61 9.53 4.69
N GLU A 92 -8.24 8.60 3.96
CA GLU A 92 -9.66 8.31 4.16
C GLU A 92 -9.92 7.39 5.38
N ILE A 93 -9.08 6.37 5.61
CA ILE A 93 -9.17 5.51 6.81
C ILE A 93 -8.79 6.27 8.08
N VAL A 94 -7.73 7.09 8.05
CA VAL A 94 -7.27 7.84 9.23
C VAL A 94 -8.22 8.99 9.58
N HIS A 95 -9.04 9.45 8.63
CA HIS A 95 -10.06 10.50 8.86
C HIS A 95 -11.47 9.92 9.08
N GLU A 96 -11.57 8.78 9.77
CA GLU A 96 -12.82 8.26 10.36
C GLU A 96 -13.86 7.71 9.35
N LYS A 97 -13.51 7.51 8.08
CA LYS A 97 -14.37 6.76 7.16
C LYS A 97 -14.01 5.28 7.23
N SER A 98 -14.98 4.45 7.61
CA SER A 98 -14.83 3.00 7.57
C SER A 98 -14.43 2.55 6.16
N ILE A 99 -13.52 1.58 6.03
CA ILE A 99 -13.14 1.00 4.74
C ILE A 99 -14.36 0.56 3.90
N THR A 100 -15.48 0.21 4.55
CA THR A 100 -16.77 -0.11 3.91
C THR A 100 -17.35 1.06 3.09
N GLN A 101 -17.05 2.30 3.45
CA GLN A 101 -17.47 3.51 2.75
C GLN A 101 -16.52 3.89 1.61
N THR A 102 -15.28 3.41 1.67
CA THR A 102 -14.18 3.86 0.81
C THR A 102 -13.85 2.83 -0.29
N LEU A 103 -14.09 1.55 -0.04
CA LEU A 103 -13.88 0.42 -0.96
C LEU A 103 -15.11 -0.46 -1.01
N PRO A 104 -16.14 -0.19 -1.82
CA PRO A 104 -17.27 -1.11 -1.90
C PRO A 104 -16.82 -2.48 -2.43
N ILE A 105 -16.73 -3.46 -1.53
CA ILE A 105 -16.55 -4.88 -1.86
C ILE A 105 -17.91 -5.40 -2.32
N THR A 106 -17.99 -5.75 -3.59
CA THR A 106 -19.12 -6.47 -4.16
C THR A 106 -18.78 -7.95 -4.25
N ILE A 107 -19.59 -8.79 -3.62
CA ILE A 107 -19.44 -10.24 -3.73
C ILE A 107 -20.46 -10.74 -4.76
N ASN A 108 -19.95 -11.37 -5.82
CA ASN A 108 -20.78 -12.04 -6.81
C ASN A 108 -20.95 -13.50 -6.42
N PHE A 109 -22.13 -13.81 -5.89
CA PHE A 109 -22.55 -15.16 -5.49
C PHE A 109 -22.96 -16.06 -6.66
N PHE A 110 -23.15 -15.50 -7.85
CA PHE A 110 -23.78 -16.21 -8.97
C PHE A 110 -22.78 -16.74 -10.02
N ASN A 111 -21.46 -16.55 -9.80
CA ASN A 111 -20.40 -16.89 -10.76
C ASN A 111 -19.63 -18.19 -10.45
N GLY A 112 -20.32 -19.26 -10.06
CA GLY A 112 -19.73 -20.61 -9.92
C GLY A 112 -19.70 -21.16 -8.48
N PRO A 113 -18.91 -22.21 -8.20
CA PRO A 113 -18.95 -22.92 -6.92
C PRO A 113 -18.37 -22.13 -5.73
N GLN A 114 -17.70 -21.00 -5.98
CA GLN A 114 -17.19 -20.11 -4.95
C GLN A 114 -17.56 -18.65 -5.24
N PRO A 115 -18.04 -17.89 -4.24
CA PRO A 115 -18.33 -16.46 -4.40
C PRO A 115 -17.05 -15.68 -4.73
N LEU A 116 -17.15 -14.76 -5.69
CA LEU A 116 -16.04 -13.92 -6.12
C LEU A 116 -16.19 -12.51 -5.51
N ALA A 117 -15.20 -12.06 -4.76
CA ALA A 117 -15.16 -10.71 -4.21
C ALA A 117 -14.44 -9.74 -5.17
N TYR A 118 -15.02 -8.56 -5.37
CA TYR A 118 -14.48 -7.49 -6.22
C TYR A 118 -14.48 -6.16 -5.47
N PHE A 119 -13.42 -5.38 -5.63
CA PHE A 119 -13.43 -3.95 -5.36
C PHE A 119 -14.02 -3.21 -6.57
N GLU A 120 -14.86 -2.20 -6.34
CA GLU A 120 -15.22 -1.24 -7.38
C GLU A 120 -14.48 0.07 -7.14
N ILE A 121 -13.51 0.37 -8.01
CA ILE A 121 -12.68 1.58 -7.93
C ILE A 121 -12.87 2.35 -9.23
N ASN A 122 -13.37 3.59 -9.15
CA ASN A 122 -13.64 4.44 -10.32
C ASN A 122 -14.50 3.75 -11.41
N GLY A 123 -15.48 2.95 -11.00
CA GLY A 123 -16.37 2.20 -11.92
C GLY A 123 -15.74 0.96 -12.56
N GLN A 124 -14.52 0.58 -12.19
CA GLN A 124 -13.88 -0.66 -12.60
C GLN A 124 -13.96 -1.71 -11.49
N LYS A 125 -14.41 -2.92 -11.84
CA LYS A 125 -14.42 -4.07 -10.95
C LYS A 125 -13.06 -4.77 -10.99
N GLN A 126 -12.41 -4.85 -9.85
CA GLN A 126 -11.13 -5.53 -9.70
C GLN A 126 -11.28 -6.64 -8.68
N ASN A 127 -10.90 -7.87 -9.06
CA ASN A 127 -10.95 -9.00 -8.14
C ASN A 127 -10.05 -8.74 -6.93
N VAL A 128 -10.58 -8.97 -5.72
CA VAL A 128 -9.89 -8.67 -4.45
C VAL A 128 -8.54 -9.37 -4.35
N VAL A 129 -8.48 -10.67 -4.70
CA VAL A 129 -7.24 -11.45 -4.63
C VAL A 129 -6.20 -10.89 -5.59
N ILE A 130 -6.56 -10.69 -6.86
CA ILE A 130 -5.65 -10.12 -7.87
C ILE A 130 -5.13 -8.75 -7.43
N TYR A 131 -6.00 -7.93 -6.84
CA TYR A 131 -5.64 -6.62 -6.34
C TYR A 131 -4.58 -6.70 -5.23
N LEU A 132 -4.83 -7.52 -4.21
CA LEU A 132 -3.92 -7.73 -3.08
C LEU A 132 -2.59 -8.34 -3.53
N GLU A 133 -2.60 -9.28 -4.46
CA GLU A 133 -1.38 -9.84 -5.06
C GLU A 133 -0.57 -8.76 -5.79
N THR A 134 -1.23 -7.88 -6.54
CA THR A 134 -0.56 -6.79 -7.24
C THR A 134 0.05 -5.79 -6.26
N ALA A 135 -0.67 -5.47 -5.18
CA ALA A 135 -0.21 -4.63 -4.08
C ALA A 135 1.02 -5.22 -3.35
N LEU A 136 0.98 -6.52 -3.02
CA LEU A 136 2.12 -7.25 -2.44
C LEU A 136 3.34 -7.22 -3.35
N ASN A 137 3.15 -7.52 -4.64
CA ASN A 137 4.23 -7.55 -5.62
C ASN A 137 4.86 -6.17 -5.81
N PHE A 138 4.03 -5.12 -5.80
CA PHE A 138 4.52 -3.74 -5.78
C PHE A 138 5.41 -3.50 -4.57
N LEU A 139 4.92 -3.77 -3.36
CA LEU A 139 5.65 -3.49 -2.12
C LEU A 139 6.97 -4.29 -2.08
N LYS A 140 6.92 -5.57 -2.44
CA LYS A 140 8.11 -6.43 -2.53
C LYS A 140 9.18 -5.81 -3.43
N ARG A 141 8.83 -5.42 -4.66
CA ARG A 141 9.79 -4.82 -5.61
C ARG A 141 10.30 -3.47 -5.14
N PHE A 142 9.43 -2.65 -4.57
CA PHE A 142 9.79 -1.35 -4.01
C PHE A 142 10.81 -1.48 -2.89
N VAL A 143 10.57 -2.40 -1.94
CA VAL A 143 11.46 -2.70 -0.82
C VAL A 143 12.80 -3.21 -1.33
N ILE A 144 12.80 -4.25 -2.19
CA ILE A 144 14.03 -4.87 -2.71
C ILE A 144 14.94 -3.82 -3.37
N HIS A 145 14.41 -3.04 -4.32
CA HIS A 145 15.22 -2.06 -5.02
C HIS A 145 15.77 -0.97 -4.08
N LEU A 146 15.02 -0.55 -3.05
CA LEU A 146 15.52 0.42 -2.08
C LEU A 146 16.61 -0.17 -1.19
N PHE A 147 16.45 -1.41 -0.72
CA PHE A 147 17.44 -2.08 0.13
C PHE A 147 18.75 -2.36 -0.60
N GLU A 148 18.69 -2.80 -1.87
CA GLU A 148 19.89 -2.96 -2.71
C GLU A 148 20.69 -1.66 -2.80
N GLN A 149 20.03 -0.50 -2.91
CA GLN A 149 20.73 0.79 -2.95
C GLN A 149 21.21 1.26 -1.58
N ILE A 150 20.51 0.91 -0.51
CA ILE A 150 20.93 1.19 0.85
C ILE A 150 22.21 0.42 1.17
N GLU A 151 22.27 -0.87 0.83
CA GLU A 151 23.46 -1.73 1.03
C GLU A 151 24.69 -1.13 0.36
N ILE A 152 24.59 -0.80 -0.93
CA ILE A 152 25.66 -0.13 -1.68
C ILE A 152 26.10 1.17 -0.97
N THR A 153 25.14 2.01 -0.56
CA THR A 153 25.47 3.28 0.11
C THR A 153 26.18 3.08 1.44
N VAL A 154 25.79 2.04 2.20
CA VAL A 154 26.38 1.69 3.48
C VAL A 154 27.82 1.21 3.28
N GLU A 155 28.07 0.30 2.34
CA GLU A 155 29.41 -0.20 2.02
C GLU A 155 30.38 0.94 1.69
N HIS A 156 29.96 1.89 0.84
CA HIS A 156 30.76 3.05 0.46
C HIS A 156 31.00 4.03 1.62
N ASN A 157 30.16 4.04 2.65
CA ASN A 157 30.34 4.91 3.83
C ASN A 157 31.28 4.29 4.88
N PHE A 158 31.60 3.00 4.76
CA PHE A 158 32.49 2.25 5.65
C PHE A 158 33.86 1.91 5.02
N SER A 159 34.04 2.21 3.73
CA SER A 159 35.32 2.12 3.01
C SER A 159 36.02 3.47 2.96
#